data_AF-A0A7J4BU41-F1
#
_entry.id   AF-A0A7J4BU41-F1
#
_cell.length_a   1.000
_cell.length_b   1.000
_cell.length_c   1.000
_cell.angle_alpha   90.00
_cell.angle_beta   90.00
_cell.angle_gamma   90.00
#
_symmetry.space_group_name_H-M   'P 1'
#
loop_
_entity.id
_entity.type
_entity.pdbx_description
1 polymer ?
#
loop_
_entity_poly.entity_id
_entity_poly.type
_entity_poly.pdbx_seq_one_letter_code
_entity_poly.pdbx_strand_id
1 'polypeptide(L)'
;MSEREPSSKDAYPLPDDLDADNDGIITADELVSHFDSDHDGTVSVDDYIEVSKYDKIDKNLDRIKARRSGKKGFFRGPESITFLGGIIYGVVFFSIMSALSSGFLSSSVNNSVWLDQEISNTFLDPAGEECLDSSGVVWINIWIDNDANKIRMRVNNAQPFEDDAKQLRMQFVQTDGTIVGEKIFGNTSEGYFDFSPYYDDEYIMEVYFHNMSGINMSNLDDEERADIIKTAPLYTEGNGPATLPIEIHTKEPTFLPWDSETVQEAKVTEKGQRVCLTFRQLGGWSWALMGAEWAGGRETAMLTGGSAGVPAWWMAFISLSMSIFFLCVQYPLMYRFYHKDIDDILSEEEIERVVEGALKRCEKQLHLEIDWDG
;
A
#
# COMPACT_ATOMS: atom_id res chain seq x y z
N MET A 1 44.86 -18.54 2.92
CA MET A 1 43.98 -17.62 3.67
C MET A 1 44.88 -16.59 4.30
N SER A 2 44.85 -15.35 3.83
CA SER A 2 45.63 -14.25 4.43
C SER A 2 44.89 -13.82 5.68
N GLU A 3 45.50 -13.97 6.85
CA GLU A 3 45.00 -13.36 8.08
C GLU A 3 44.91 -11.85 7.85
N ARG A 4 43.70 -11.32 7.99
CA ARG A 4 43.43 -9.89 7.92
C ARG A 4 43.85 -9.31 9.27
N GLU A 5 44.81 -8.40 9.28
CA GLU A 5 45.18 -7.65 10.49
C GLU A 5 43.93 -7.03 11.13
N PRO A 6 43.74 -7.13 12.46
CA PRO A 6 42.59 -6.54 13.13
C PRO A 6 42.64 -5.01 12.95
N SER A 7 41.60 -4.48 12.31
CA SER A 7 41.42 -3.04 12.12
C SER A 7 41.22 -2.36 13.47
N SER A 8 42.00 -1.31 13.76
CA SER A 8 41.91 -0.51 15.00
C SER A 8 40.54 0.14 15.24
N LYS A 9 39.65 0.10 14.24
CA LYS A 9 38.26 0.57 14.36
C LYS A 9 37.33 -0.40 15.08
N ASP A 10 37.76 -1.65 15.29
CA ASP A 10 37.01 -2.70 15.98
C ASP A 10 37.59 -3.03 17.38
N ALA A 11 38.67 -2.34 17.78
CA ALA A 11 39.20 -2.44 19.13
C ALA A 11 38.23 -1.79 20.13
N TYR A 12 37.96 -2.47 21.24
CA TYR A 12 37.18 -1.90 22.31
C TYR A 12 37.90 -0.63 22.81
N PRO A 13 37.24 0.54 22.87
CA PRO A 13 37.83 1.68 23.53
C PRO A 13 38.08 1.28 24.98
N LEU A 14 39.32 1.51 25.41
CA LEU A 14 39.77 1.33 26.79
C LEU A 14 39.08 2.39 27.67
N PRO A 15 38.88 2.10 28.97
CA PRO A 15 38.40 3.09 29.93
C PRO A 15 39.23 4.39 29.87
N ASP A 16 38.57 5.55 29.95
CA ASP A 16 39.23 6.86 29.80
C ASP A 16 40.13 7.22 31.00
N ASP A 17 39.99 6.48 32.10
CA ASP A 17 40.76 6.58 33.35
C ASP A 17 41.98 5.65 33.41
N LEU A 18 42.16 4.78 32.41
CA LEU A 18 43.34 3.89 32.30
C LEU A 18 44.64 4.64 31.92
N ASP A 19 44.50 5.83 31.33
CA ASP A 19 45.58 6.73 30.92
C ASP A 19 45.45 8.01 31.76
N ALA A 20 45.90 7.92 33.01
CA ALA A 20 45.62 8.92 34.04
C ALA A 20 46.38 10.23 33.78
N ASP A 21 47.54 10.16 33.13
CA ASP A 21 48.33 11.32 32.72
C ASP A 21 48.03 11.81 31.28
N ASN A 22 47.23 11.05 30.53
CA ASN A 22 46.74 11.35 29.18
C ASN A 22 47.89 11.53 28.18
N ASP A 23 48.98 10.77 28.35
CA ASP A 23 50.16 10.77 27.48
C ASP A 23 50.04 9.80 26.30
N GLY A 24 48.98 8.98 26.29
CA GLY A 24 48.70 7.97 25.27
C GLY A 24 49.42 6.63 25.47
N ILE A 25 50.08 6.43 26.62
CA ILE A 25 50.86 5.25 26.98
C ILE A 25 50.44 4.78 28.38
N ILE A 26 49.73 3.66 28.43
CA ILE A 26 49.33 3.05 29.69
C ILE A 26 50.54 2.37 30.35
N THR A 27 50.99 2.90 31.48
CA THR A 27 52.08 2.33 32.28
C THR A 27 51.60 1.20 33.20
N ALA A 28 52.54 0.38 33.68
CA ALA A 28 52.24 -0.71 34.61
C ALA A 28 51.68 -0.18 35.94
N ASP A 29 52.14 0.99 36.38
CA ASP A 29 51.69 1.63 37.61
C ASP A 29 50.25 2.14 37.47
N GLU A 30 49.88 2.68 36.30
CA GLU A 30 48.49 3.10 36.01
C GLU A 30 47.53 1.93 35.93
N LEU A 31 47.93 0.83 35.27
CA LEU A 31 47.17 -0.42 35.24
C LEU A 31 46.91 -0.97 36.65
N VAL A 32 47.93 -0.97 37.51
CA VAL A 32 47.77 -1.41 38.90
C VAL A 32 46.82 -0.46 39.63
N SER A 33 47.00 0.86 39.50
CA SER A 33 46.15 1.84 40.18
C SER A 33 44.68 1.82 39.75
N HIS A 34 44.38 1.42 38.50
CA HIS A 34 43.01 1.31 38.00
C HIS A 34 42.28 0.08 38.56
N PHE A 35 42.97 -1.06 38.63
CA PHE A 35 42.39 -2.33 39.07
C PHE A 35 42.55 -2.59 40.59
N ASP A 36 43.28 -1.74 41.32
CA ASP A 36 43.48 -1.80 42.77
C ASP A 36 42.34 -1.07 43.50
N SER A 37 41.23 -1.80 43.72
CA SER A 37 39.99 -1.30 44.31
C SER A 37 40.13 -0.91 45.79
N ASP A 38 40.96 -1.62 46.56
CA ASP A 38 41.16 -1.41 47.99
C ASP A 38 42.40 -0.55 48.34
N HIS A 39 43.16 -0.14 47.31
CA HIS A 39 44.33 0.71 47.39
C HIS A 39 45.47 0.13 48.25
N ASP A 40 45.60 -1.20 48.28
CA ASP A 40 46.63 -1.90 49.04
C ASP A 40 47.97 -2.02 48.28
N GLY A 41 48.00 -1.61 47.01
CA GLY A 41 49.16 -1.64 46.13
C GLY A 41 49.34 -2.97 45.39
N THR A 42 48.39 -3.91 45.51
CA THR A 42 48.38 -5.21 44.83
C THR A 42 47.00 -5.54 44.26
N VAL A 43 46.94 -5.84 42.95
CA VAL A 43 45.66 -6.21 42.31
C VAL A 43 45.35 -7.68 42.59
N SER A 44 44.31 -7.95 43.39
CA SER A 44 43.77 -9.30 43.53
C SER A 44 42.87 -9.67 42.35
N VAL A 45 42.57 -10.97 42.21
CA VAL A 45 41.65 -11.43 41.15
C VAL A 45 40.24 -10.89 41.38
N ASP A 46 39.85 -10.70 42.64
CA ASP A 46 38.53 -10.19 43.00
C ASP A 46 38.41 -8.70 42.63
N ASP A 47 39.46 -7.89 42.87
CA ASP A 47 39.48 -6.47 42.48
C ASP A 47 39.37 -6.29 40.96
N TYR A 48 40.09 -7.10 40.19
CA TYR A 48 40.00 -7.07 38.74
C TYR A 48 38.59 -7.42 38.23
N ILE A 49 37.93 -8.42 38.83
CA ILE A 49 36.56 -8.81 38.45
C ILE A 49 35.57 -7.69 38.79
N GLU A 50 35.73 -7.05 39.93
CA GLU A 50 34.87 -5.96 40.39
C GLU A 50 34.99 -4.71 39.51
N VAL A 51 36.21 -4.18 39.32
CA VAL A 51 36.47 -3.01 38.48
C VAL A 51 36.05 -3.26 37.03
N SER A 52 36.37 -4.44 36.48
CA SER A 52 35.94 -4.78 35.11
C SER A 52 34.42 -4.91 34.96
N LYS A 53 33.69 -5.25 36.02
CA LYS A 53 32.22 -5.24 36.03
C LYS A 53 31.70 -3.80 36.02
N TYR A 54 32.25 -2.90 36.84
CA TYR A 54 31.84 -1.49 36.87
C TYR A 54 32.16 -0.77 35.56
N ASP A 55 33.34 -0.98 34.98
CA ASP A 55 33.72 -0.41 33.68
C ASP A 55 32.74 -0.83 32.57
N LYS A 56 32.29 -2.08 32.62
CA LYS A 56 31.29 -2.60 31.69
C LYS A 56 29.92 -1.92 31.88
N ILE A 57 29.52 -1.66 33.13
CA ILE A 57 28.27 -0.96 33.46
C ILE A 57 28.34 0.50 33.01
N ASP A 58 29.40 1.23 33.34
CA ASP A 58 29.59 2.64 32.96
C ASP A 58 29.63 2.82 31.43
N LYS A 59 30.29 1.90 30.72
CA LYS A 59 30.27 1.86 29.25
C LYS A 59 28.88 1.63 28.66
N ASN A 60 28.06 0.79 29.29
CA ASN A 60 26.68 0.58 28.87
C ASN A 60 25.82 1.82 29.13
N LEU A 61 26.00 2.47 30.29
CA LEU A 61 25.35 3.73 30.64
C LEU A 61 25.68 4.84 29.64
N ASP A 62 26.95 4.98 29.23
CA ASP A 62 27.35 5.94 28.22
C ASP A 62 26.82 5.60 26.83
N ARG A 63 26.68 4.31 26.51
CA ARG A 63 26.00 3.87 25.28
C ARG A 63 24.53 4.27 25.28
N ILE A 64 23.82 4.08 26.39
CA ILE A 64 22.42 4.48 26.57
C ILE A 64 22.29 6.01 26.49
N LYS A 65 23.16 6.74 27.18
CA LYS A 65 23.22 8.22 27.13
C LYS A 65 23.52 8.74 25.73
N ALA A 66 24.40 8.09 24.98
CA ALA A 66 24.68 8.41 23.58
C ALA A 66 23.49 8.11 22.65
N ARG A 67 22.69 7.07 22.93
CA ARG A 67 21.44 6.79 22.22
C ARG A 67 20.37 7.85 22.52
N ARG A 68 20.21 8.23 23.80
CA ARG A 68 19.24 9.25 24.25
C ARG A 68 19.60 10.68 23.85
N SER A 69 20.89 11.02 23.78
CA SER A 69 21.37 12.37 23.38
C SER A 69 21.37 12.62 21.87
N GLY A 70 20.86 11.67 21.06
CA GLY A 70 20.55 11.88 19.64
C GLY A 70 21.73 11.95 18.68
N LYS A 71 22.95 11.61 19.13
CA LYS A 71 24.19 11.81 18.33
C LYS A 71 24.57 10.69 17.35
N LYS A 72 23.81 9.59 17.24
CA LYS A 72 24.10 8.51 16.26
C LYS A 72 23.10 8.49 15.11
N GLY A 73 23.63 8.58 13.89
CA GLY A 73 22.88 8.64 12.64
C GLY A 73 22.00 7.41 12.37
N PHE A 74 20.98 7.63 11.54
CA PHE A 74 19.91 6.70 11.21
C PHE A 74 20.37 5.39 10.54
N PHE A 75 21.61 5.31 10.04
CA PHE A 75 22.08 4.22 9.15
C PHE A 75 23.34 3.50 9.67
N ARG A 76 23.23 2.60 10.65
CA ARG A 76 24.31 1.66 10.99
C ARG A 76 23.77 0.26 11.33
N GLY A 77 24.18 -0.74 10.55
CA GLY A 77 23.81 -2.16 10.66
C GLY A 77 23.43 -2.77 9.30
N PRO A 78 23.45 -4.11 9.11
CA PRO A 78 23.03 -4.76 7.87
C PRO A 78 21.55 -4.46 7.52
N GLU A 79 20.71 -4.27 8.54
CA GLU A 79 19.33 -3.80 8.42
C GLU A 79 19.20 -2.40 7.79
N SER A 80 20.26 -1.58 7.85
CA SER A 80 20.27 -0.26 7.22
C SER A 80 20.41 -0.34 5.70
N ILE A 81 20.94 -1.44 5.15
CA ILE A 81 21.11 -1.64 3.70
C ILE A 81 19.77 -2.02 3.06
N THR A 82 19.04 -2.98 3.66
CA THR A 82 17.69 -3.36 3.20
C THR A 82 16.73 -2.18 3.32
N PHE A 83 16.84 -1.40 4.39
CA PHE A 83 16.08 -0.18 4.58
C PHE A 83 16.40 0.89 3.53
N LEU A 84 17.68 1.14 3.24
CA LEU A 84 18.08 2.08 2.18
C LEU A 84 17.61 1.62 0.80
N GLY A 85 17.73 0.33 0.49
CA GLY A 85 17.21 -0.27 -0.74
C GLY A 85 15.69 -0.12 -0.85
N GLY A 86 14.96 -0.33 0.25
CA GLY A 86 13.53 -0.12 0.34
C GLY A 86 13.11 1.33 0.09
N ILE A 87 13.86 2.31 0.62
CA ILE A 87 13.60 3.73 0.35
C ILE A 87 13.81 4.04 -1.12
N ILE A 88 14.91 3.59 -1.72
CA ILE A 88 15.20 3.83 -3.14
C ILE A 88 14.11 3.21 -4.01
N TYR A 89 13.75 1.96 -3.72
CA TYR A 89 12.65 1.27 -4.40
C TYR A 89 11.34 2.04 -4.27
N GLY A 90 10.97 2.45 -3.05
CA GLY A 90 9.76 3.22 -2.79
C GLY A 90 9.73 4.52 -3.58
N VAL A 91 10.80 5.32 -3.53
CA VAL A 91 10.89 6.58 -4.29
C VAL A 91 10.70 6.33 -5.78
N VAL A 92 11.38 5.34 -6.36
CA VAL A 92 11.23 5.01 -7.78
C VAL A 92 9.81 4.55 -8.10
N PHE A 93 9.27 3.62 -7.32
CA PHE A 93 7.93 3.06 -7.51
C PHE A 93 6.85 4.14 -7.44
N PHE A 94 6.79 4.91 -6.35
CA PHE A 94 5.81 5.99 -6.18
C PHE A 94 5.98 7.10 -7.23
N SER A 95 7.22 7.41 -7.64
CA SER A 95 7.46 8.37 -8.72
C SER A 95 6.90 7.89 -10.06
N ILE A 96 7.11 6.62 -10.41
CA ILE A 96 6.57 6.04 -11.64
C ILE A 96 5.04 6.03 -11.59
N MET A 97 4.42 5.57 -10.49
CA MET A 97 2.96 5.57 -10.33
C MET A 97 2.38 7.00 -10.42
N SER A 98 3.08 7.99 -9.85
CA SER A 98 2.69 9.40 -9.96
C SER A 98 2.77 9.91 -11.41
N ALA A 99 3.84 9.58 -12.13
CA ALA A 99 4.02 9.99 -13.52
C ALA A 99 2.95 9.38 -14.45
N LEU A 100 2.62 8.11 -14.24
CA LEU A 100 1.55 7.41 -14.95
C LEU A 100 0.18 8.04 -14.64
N SER A 101 -0.16 8.25 -13.36
CA SER A 101 -1.46 8.80 -12.93
C SER A 101 -1.69 10.24 -13.38
N SER A 102 -0.67 11.10 -13.25
CA SER A 102 -0.77 12.54 -13.58
C SER A 102 -0.90 12.81 -15.08
N GLY A 103 -0.56 11.83 -15.92
CA GLY A 103 -0.43 12.04 -17.35
C GLY A 103 0.72 12.99 -17.71
N PHE A 104 1.77 13.05 -16.88
CA PHE A 104 2.96 13.88 -17.13
C PHE A 104 3.79 13.36 -18.32
N LEU A 105 3.65 12.08 -18.67
CA LEU A 105 4.30 11.53 -19.86
C LEU A 105 3.63 12.07 -21.13
N SER A 106 4.25 11.88 -22.30
CA SER A 106 3.65 12.27 -23.58
C SER A 106 2.27 11.63 -23.74
N SER A 107 1.33 12.33 -24.41
CA SER A 107 -0.01 11.83 -24.71
C SER A 107 0.02 10.48 -25.43
N SER A 108 1.04 10.23 -26.25
CA SER A 108 1.24 8.93 -26.92
C SER A 108 1.53 7.79 -25.96
N VAL A 109 2.20 8.06 -24.83
CA VAL A 109 2.50 7.05 -23.81
C VAL A 109 1.30 6.90 -22.89
N ASN A 110 0.74 8.00 -22.39
CA ASN A 110 -0.38 7.97 -21.43
C ASN A 110 -1.61 7.23 -21.95
N ASN A 111 -1.93 7.41 -23.23
CA ASN A 111 -3.10 6.82 -23.87
C ASN A 111 -2.78 5.49 -24.57
N SER A 112 -1.54 5.00 -24.50
CA SER A 112 -1.23 3.70 -25.07
C SER A 112 -1.72 2.58 -24.15
N VAL A 113 -2.26 1.54 -24.76
CA VAL A 113 -2.70 0.30 -24.11
C VAL A 113 -1.67 -0.83 -24.24
N TRP A 114 -0.56 -0.57 -24.92
CA TRP A 114 0.44 -1.57 -25.32
C TRP A 114 0.89 -2.48 -24.18
N LEU A 115 1.16 -1.92 -22.99
CA LEU A 115 1.62 -2.72 -21.85
C LEU A 115 0.57 -3.75 -21.41
N ASP A 116 -0.69 -3.32 -21.35
CA ASP A 116 -1.77 -4.18 -20.90
C ASP A 116 -2.11 -5.23 -21.96
N GLN A 117 -2.10 -4.85 -23.24
CA GLN A 117 -2.29 -5.74 -24.37
C GLN A 117 -1.21 -6.84 -24.42
N GLU A 118 0.06 -6.46 -24.37
CA GLU A 118 1.17 -7.41 -24.41
C GLU A 118 1.13 -8.39 -23.22
N ILE A 119 0.87 -7.88 -22.01
CA ILE A 119 0.84 -8.73 -20.81
C ILE A 119 -0.42 -9.61 -20.77
N SER A 120 -1.56 -9.14 -21.29
CA SER A 120 -2.80 -9.92 -21.33
C SER A 120 -2.65 -11.23 -22.11
N ASN A 121 -1.78 -11.26 -23.11
CA ASN A 121 -1.48 -12.45 -23.91
C ASN A 121 -0.46 -13.39 -23.22
N THR A 122 0.02 -13.06 -22.03
CA THR A 122 0.98 -13.88 -21.27
C THR A 122 0.33 -14.59 -20.11
N PHE A 123 1.00 -15.61 -19.58
CA PHE A 123 0.54 -16.35 -18.38
C PHE A 123 0.38 -15.48 -17.12
N LEU A 124 0.88 -14.25 -17.14
CA LEU A 124 0.75 -13.31 -16.02
C LEU A 124 -0.69 -12.82 -15.86
N ASP A 125 -1.50 -12.85 -16.93
CA ASP A 125 -2.93 -12.57 -16.86
C ASP A 125 -3.72 -13.90 -16.99
N PRO A 126 -4.43 -14.34 -15.93
CA PRO A 126 -5.20 -15.59 -15.95
C PRO A 126 -6.41 -15.54 -16.89
N ALA A 127 -6.73 -14.39 -17.49
CA ALA A 127 -7.81 -14.26 -18.48
C ALA A 127 -7.56 -15.11 -19.73
N GLY A 128 -6.30 -15.40 -20.08
CA GLY A 128 -5.94 -16.32 -21.17
C GLY A 128 -6.31 -15.84 -22.58
N GLU A 129 -6.80 -14.60 -22.70
CA GLU A 129 -7.20 -13.96 -23.95
C GLU A 129 -6.64 -12.54 -24.00
N GLU A 130 -6.24 -12.12 -25.21
CA GLU A 130 -5.77 -10.75 -25.43
C GLU A 130 -6.89 -9.75 -25.13
N CYS A 131 -6.58 -8.72 -24.34
CA CYS A 131 -7.55 -7.66 -24.08
C CYS A 131 -7.89 -6.90 -25.37
N LEU A 132 -9.11 -6.39 -25.45
CA LEU A 132 -9.56 -5.64 -26.61
C LEU A 132 -9.01 -4.22 -26.57
N ASP A 133 -8.24 -3.84 -27.60
CA ASP A 133 -7.81 -2.46 -27.79
C ASP A 133 -9.02 -1.59 -28.14
N SER A 134 -9.39 -0.72 -27.20
CA SER A 134 -10.48 0.24 -27.37
C SER A 134 -10.00 1.64 -27.73
N SER A 135 -8.71 1.80 -28.06
CA SER A 135 -8.12 3.09 -28.37
C SER A 135 -8.84 3.74 -29.55
N GLY A 136 -9.54 4.85 -29.28
CA GLY A 136 -10.28 5.60 -30.30
C GLY A 136 -11.67 5.05 -30.63
N VAL A 137 -12.11 3.96 -29.99
CA VAL A 137 -13.46 3.40 -30.14
C VAL A 137 -14.26 3.64 -28.87
N VAL A 138 -15.56 3.94 -29.01
CA VAL A 138 -16.47 4.10 -27.88
C VAL A 138 -16.82 2.73 -27.31
N TRP A 139 -16.67 2.58 -25.99
CA TRP A 139 -16.99 1.33 -25.29
C TRP A 139 -17.68 1.60 -23.96
N ILE A 140 -18.40 0.61 -23.44
CA ILE A 140 -19.22 0.75 -22.23
C ILE A 140 -18.65 -0.14 -21.14
N ASN A 141 -18.31 0.46 -19.99
CA ASN A 141 -17.97 -0.27 -18.78
C ASN A 141 -19.24 -0.45 -17.95
N ILE A 142 -19.55 -1.69 -17.56
CA ILE A 142 -20.70 -2.03 -16.72
C ILE A 142 -20.17 -2.79 -15.50
N TRP A 143 -20.54 -2.34 -14.30
CA TRP A 143 -20.14 -2.98 -13.05
C TRP A 143 -21.29 -2.98 -12.05
N ILE A 144 -21.25 -3.94 -11.14
CA ILE A 144 -22.29 -4.14 -10.12
C ILE A 144 -21.83 -3.51 -8.81
N ASP A 145 -22.72 -2.74 -8.21
CA ASP A 145 -22.59 -2.13 -6.89
C ASP A 145 -23.65 -2.75 -5.96
N ASN A 146 -23.28 -3.87 -5.35
CA ASN A 146 -24.18 -4.66 -4.48
C ASN A 146 -24.56 -3.89 -3.20
N ASP A 147 -23.70 -3.01 -2.69
CA ASP A 147 -24.01 -2.20 -1.50
C ASP A 147 -25.18 -1.24 -1.74
N ALA A 148 -25.36 -0.80 -2.99
CA ALA A 148 -26.43 0.11 -3.39
C ALA A 148 -27.54 -0.55 -4.21
N ASN A 149 -27.51 -1.88 -4.38
CA ASN A 149 -28.36 -2.67 -5.28
C ASN A 149 -28.46 -2.09 -6.70
N LYS A 150 -27.34 -1.57 -7.22
CA LYS A 150 -27.31 -0.87 -8.51
C LYS A 150 -26.28 -1.46 -9.46
N ILE A 151 -26.68 -1.62 -10.70
CA ILE A 151 -25.75 -1.86 -11.81
C ILE A 151 -25.43 -0.50 -12.42
N ARG A 152 -24.16 -0.12 -12.38
CA ARG A 152 -23.65 1.14 -12.91
C ARG A 152 -23.04 0.91 -14.27
N MET A 153 -23.19 1.90 -15.14
CA MET A 153 -22.67 1.86 -16.49
C MET A 153 -22.07 3.22 -16.87
N ARG A 154 -20.92 3.19 -17.52
CA ARG A 154 -20.20 4.38 -18.01
C ARG A 154 -19.68 4.13 -19.41
N VAL A 155 -19.97 5.08 -20.30
CA VAL A 155 -19.43 5.13 -21.65
C VAL A 155 -18.07 5.82 -21.61
N ASN A 156 -17.05 5.15 -22.15
CA ASN A 156 -15.69 5.66 -22.26
C ASN A 156 -15.38 6.09 -23.70
N ASN A 157 -14.36 6.95 -23.86
CA ASN A 157 -14.00 7.59 -25.12
C ASN A 157 -15.15 8.42 -25.75
N ALA A 158 -16.07 8.91 -24.92
CA ALA A 158 -17.20 9.73 -25.35
C ALA A 158 -16.88 11.24 -25.43
N GLN A 159 -15.67 11.66 -25.05
CA GLN A 159 -15.25 13.07 -25.02
C GLN A 159 -15.39 13.80 -26.36
N PRO A 160 -15.10 13.20 -27.53
CA PRO A 160 -15.32 13.84 -28.82
C PRO A 160 -16.80 14.15 -29.11
N PHE A 161 -17.72 13.51 -28.38
CA PHE A 161 -19.16 13.58 -28.58
C PHE A 161 -19.87 14.28 -27.40
N GLU A 162 -19.15 15.04 -26.57
CA GLU A 162 -19.73 15.75 -25.42
C GLU A 162 -20.80 16.76 -25.85
N ASP A 163 -20.57 17.48 -26.95
CA ASP A 163 -21.48 18.47 -27.52
C ASP A 163 -22.55 17.85 -28.44
N ASP A 164 -22.38 16.59 -28.81
CA ASP A 164 -23.30 15.88 -29.70
C ASP A 164 -24.54 15.39 -28.96
N ALA A 165 -25.66 15.33 -29.70
CA ALA A 165 -26.86 14.68 -29.24
C ALA A 165 -26.58 13.16 -29.18
N LYS A 166 -26.58 12.61 -27.97
CA LYS A 166 -26.34 11.19 -27.69
C LYS A 166 -27.43 10.66 -26.78
N GLN A 167 -27.59 9.34 -26.76
CA GLN A 167 -28.55 8.71 -25.89
C GLN A 167 -28.04 7.37 -25.35
N LEU A 168 -28.00 7.24 -24.03
CA LEU A 168 -27.74 5.98 -23.36
C LEU A 168 -29.06 5.29 -23.04
N ARG A 169 -29.17 4.03 -23.46
CA ARG A 169 -30.34 3.16 -23.25
C ARG A 169 -29.87 1.80 -22.78
N MET A 170 -30.66 1.16 -21.93
CA MET A 170 -30.43 -0.21 -21.53
C MET A 170 -31.72 -1.04 -21.62
N GLN A 171 -31.54 -2.33 -21.87
CA GLN A 171 -32.58 -3.35 -21.82
C GLN A 171 -32.13 -4.46 -20.88
N PHE A 172 -33.05 -4.95 -20.08
CA PHE A 172 -32.87 -6.09 -19.20
C PHE A 172 -33.74 -7.22 -19.76
N VAL A 173 -33.08 -8.26 -20.24
CA VAL A 173 -33.69 -9.35 -20.99
C VAL A 173 -33.52 -10.62 -20.19
N GLN A 174 -34.56 -11.43 -20.06
CA GLN A 174 -34.46 -12.75 -19.43
C GLN A 174 -33.92 -13.77 -20.45
N THR A 175 -33.45 -14.93 -19.99
CA THR A 175 -32.81 -15.96 -20.86
C THR A 175 -33.74 -16.48 -21.98
N ASP A 176 -35.06 -16.30 -21.84
CA ASP A 176 -36.07 -16.62 -22.85
C ASP A 176 -36.24 -15.55 -23.95
N GLY A 177 -35.51 -14.44 -23.86
CA GLY A 177 -35.59 -13.29 -24.77
C GLY A 177 -36.66 -12.25 -24.38
N THR A 178 -37.35 -12.43 -23.25
CA THR A 178 -38.37 -11.49 -22.80
C THR A 178 -37.72 -10.24 -22.18
N ILE A 179 -38.09 -9.05 -22.67
CA ILE A 179 -37.63 -7.78 -22.09
C ILE A 179 -38.42 -7.53 -20.80
N VAL A 180 -37.74 -7.61 -19.65
CA VAL A 180 -38.30 -7.42 -18.30
C VAL A 180 -38.06 -6.00 -17.76
N GLY A 181 -37.10 -5.27 -18.35
CA GLY A 181 -36.79 -3.90 -17.96
C GLY A 181 -36.25 -3.11 -19.14
N GLU A 182 -36.64 -1.84 -19.23
CA GLU A 182 -36.08 -0.90 -20.20
C GLU A 182 -35.89 0.45 -19.51
N LYS A 183 -34.73 1.07 -19.73
CA LYS A 183 -34.47 2.43 -19.20
C LYS A 183 -33.69 3.25 -20.20
N ILE A 184 -34.19 4.47 -20.42
CA ILE A 184 -33.55 5.49 -21.25
C ILE A 184 -33.03 6.57 -20.30
N PHE A 185 -31.72 6.83 -20.33
CA PHE A 185 -31.05 7.78 -19.43
C PHE A 185 -31.03 9.22 -19.99
N GLY A 186 -31.25 9.36 -21.30
CA GLY A 186 -31.18 10.65 -21.99
C GLY A 186 -29.78 10.95 -22.50
N ASN A 187 -29.45 12.24 -22.61
CA ASN A 187 -28.15 12.73 -23.10
C ASN A 187 -27.07 12.66 -22.01
N THR A 188 -26.78 11.44 -21.54
CA THR A 188 -25.76 11.16 -20.53
C THR A 188 -24.84 10.04 -21.01
N SER A 189 -23.58 10.08 -20.56
CA SER A 189 -22.60 8.99 -20.74
C SER A 189 -22.53 8.06 -19.53
N GLU A 190 -23.32 8.31 -18.50
CA GLU A 190 -23.40 7.51 -17.28
C GLU A 190 -24.86 7.16 -16.97
N GLY A 191 -25.06 5.97 -16.42
CA GLY A 191 -26.38 5.46 -16.04
C GLY A 191 -26.29 4.51 -14.85
N TYR A 192 -27.43 4.29 -14.21
CA TYR A 192 -27.58 3.26 -13.19
C TYR A 192 -28.96 2.58 -13.29
N PHE A 193 -28.95 1.27 -13.10
CA PHE A 193 -30.13 0.43 -13.09
C PHE A 193 -30.27 -0.23 -11.72
N ASP A 194 -31.47 -0.18 -11.15
CA ASP A 194 -31.77 -0.77 -9.84
C ASP A 194 -32.30 -2.18 -10.07
N PHE A 195 -31.62 -3.18 -9.52
CA PHE A 195 -32.00 -4.59 -9.69
C PHE A 195 -32.85 -5.12 -8.54
N SER A 196 -33.11 -4.32 -7.50
CA SER A 196 -33.93 -4.70 -6.33
C SER A 196 -35.33 -5.26 -6.65
N PRO A 197 -36.07 -4.77 -7.67
CA PRO A 197 -37.43 -5.27 -7.93
C PRO A 197 -37.47 -6.58 -8.74
N TYR A 198 -36.32 -7.10 -9.17
CA TYR A 198 -36.24 -8.31 -9.99
C TYR A 198 -36.05 -9.56 -9.12
N TYR A 199 -36.61 -10.67 -9.57
CA TYR A 199 -36.51 -11.96 -8.87
C TYR A 199 -35.17 -12.64 -9.15
N ASP A 200 -34.82 -13.62 -8.31
CA ASP A 200 -33.64 -14.45 -8.48
C ASP A 200 -33.73 -15.26 -9.77
N ASP A 201 -32.92 -14.87 -10.76
CA ASP A 201 -32.80 -15.53 -12.07
C ASP A 201 -31.56 -15.02 -12.81
N GLU A 202 -31.29 -15.64 -13.96
CA GLU A 202 -30.33 -15.17 -14.95
C GLU A 202 -30.98 -14.18 -15.92
N TYR A 203 -30.29 -13.07 -16.13
CA TYR A 203 -30.67 -11.99 -17.02
C TYR A 203 -29.50 -11.59 -17.91
N ILE A 204 -29.81 -11.04 -19.07
CA ILE A 204 -28.85 -10.43 -19.99
C ILE A 204 -29.15 -8.94 -20.02
N MET A 205 -28.17 -8.14 -19.60
CA MET A 205 -28.23 -6.70 -19.75
C MET A 205 -27.62 -6.29 -21.07
N GLU A 206 -28.39 -5.58 -21.89
CA GLU A 206 -27.94 -5.01 -23.16
C GLU A 206 -27.91 -3.48 -23.05
N VAL A 207 -26.74 -2.89 -23.26
CA VAL A 207 -26.56 -1.43 -23.20
C VAL A 207 -26.25 -0.87 -24.59
N TYR A 208 -26.97 0.18 -24.94
CA TYR A 208 -26.98 0.84 -26.23
C TYR A 208 -26.56 2.29 -26.07
N PHE A 209 -25.62 2.74 -26.89
CA PHE A 209 -25.19 4.14 -26.93
C PHE A 209 -25.41 4.71 -28.34
N HIS A 210 -26.49 5.47 -28.49
CA HIS A 210 -26.97 5.96 -29.77
C HIS A 210 -26.43 7.35 -30.10
N ASN A 211 -26.14 7.54 -31.39
CA ASN A 211 -25.89 8.84 -32.00
C ASN A 211 -27.22 9.46 -32.43
N MET A 212 -27.58 10.56 -31.78
CA MET A 212 -28.80 11.34 -32.07
C MET A 212 -28.50 12.61 -32.87
N SER A 213 -27.26 12.79 -33.35
CA SER A 213 -26.87 13.97 -34.12
C SER A 213 -27.64 14.04 -35.42
N GLY A 214 -28.32 15.16 -35.65
CA GLY A 214 -29.15 15.37 -36.84
C GLY A 214 -30.57 14.79 -36.76
N ILE A 215 -30.95 14.14 -35.66
CA ILE A 215 -32.33 13.67 -35.43
C ILE A 215 -33.13 14.80 -34.76
N ASN A 216 -34.16 15.30 -35.46
CA ASN A 216 -35.04 16.32 -34.91
C ASN A 216 -36.18 15.67 -34.11
N MET A 217 -36.23 15.95 -32.80
CA MET A 217 -37.24 15.40 -31.88
C MET A 217 -38.26 16.43 -31.38
N SER A 218 -38.21 17.67 -31.86
CA SER A 218 -38.95 18.78 -31.23
C SER A 218 -40.48 18.68 -31.34
N ASN A 219 -40.99 17.89 -32.29
CA ASN A 219 -42.42 17.85 -32.65
C ASN A 219 -43.02 16.43 -32.58
N LEU A 220 -42.35 15.50 -31.90
CA LEU A 220 -42.74 14.10 -31.85
C LEU A 220 -43.36 13.77 -30.49
N ASP A 221 -44.34 12.87 -30.50
CA ASP A 221 -44.93 12.34 -29.27
C ASP A 221 -43.94 11.42 -28.54
N ASP A 222 -44.11 11.21 -27.24
CA ASP A 222 -43.12 10.47 -26.44
C ASP A 222 -42.91 9.01 -26.91
N GLU A 223 -43.95 8.39 -27.46
CA GLU A 223 -43.89 7.04 -28.04
C GLU A 223 -43.07 7.03 -29.35
N GLU A 224 -43.31 8.00 -30.24
CA GLU A 224 -42.55 8.17 -31.49
C GLU A 224 -41.08 8.48 -31.20
N ARG A 225 -40.80 9.26 -30.15
CA ARG A 225 -39.44 9.57 -29.71
C ARG A 225 -38.71 8.31 -29.24
N ALA A 226 -39.38 7.45 -28.47
CA ALA A 226 -38.81 6.19 -28.01
C ALA A 226 -38.45 5.26 -29.19
N ASP A 227 -39.33 5.16 -30.20
CA ASP A 227 -39.08 4.32 -31.38
C ASP A 227 -37.92 4.82 -32.24
N ILE A 228 -37.77 6.14 -32.39
CA ILE A 228 -36.63 6.72 -33.11
C ILE A 228 -35.32 6.46 -32.36
N ILE A 229 -35.32 6.55 -31.03
CA ILE A 229 -34.14 6.21 -30.23
C ILE A 229 -33.74 4.75 -30.45
N LYS A 230 -34.71 3.82 -30.48
CA LYS A 230 -34.45 2.39 -30.70
C LYS A 230 -33.82 2.08 -32.06
N THR A 231 -34.12 2.90 -33.07
CA THR A 231 -33.66 2.71 -34.45
C THR A 231 -32.45 3.58 -34.83
N ALA A 232 -32.03 4.48 -33.93
CA ALA A 232 -30.91 5.37 -34.16
C ALA A 232 -29.57 4.60 -34.27
N PRO A 233 -28.61 5.09 -35.09
CA PRO A 233 -27.31 4.46 -35.23
C PRO A 233 -26.55 4.42 -33.89
N LEU A 234 -25.82 3.34 -33.67
CA LEU A 234 -24.99 3.15 -32.46
C LEU A 234 -23.59 3.71 -32.69
N TYR A 235 -23.02 4.35 -31.66
CA TYR A 235 -21.60 4.72 -31.66
C TYR A 235 -20.66 3.51 -31.50
N THR A 236 -21.18 2.38 -31.00
CA THR A 236 -20.45 1.10 -30.86
C THR A 236 -20.44 0.32 -32.19
N GLU A 237 -20.00 0.97 -33.27
CA GLU A 237 -20.03 0.42 -34.63
C GLU A 237 -19.40 -0.99 -34.70
N GLY A 238 -20.09 -1.94 -35.36
CA GLY A 238 -19.56 -3.27 -35.73
C GLY A 238 -19.86 -4.43 -34.76
N ASN A 239 -20.08 -4.17 -33.46
CA ASN A 239 -20.20 -5.25 -32.45
C ASN A 239 -21.58 -5.38 -31.79
N GLY A 240 -22.56 -4.54 -32.15
CA GLY A 240 -23.90 -4.57 -31.54
C GLY A 240 -23.94 -3.91 -30.15
N PRO A 241 -24.99 -4.16 -29.33
CA PRO A 241 -25.05 -3.67 -27.96
C PRO A 241 -24.00 -4.33 -27.07
N ALA A 242 -23.56 -3.62 -26.04
CA ALA A 242 -22.74 -4.22 -24.99
C ALA A 242 -23.62 -5.15 -24.15
N THR A 243 -23.37 -6.46 -24.23
CA THR A 243 -24.14 -7.48 -23.50
C THR A 243 -23.37 -7.94 -22.26
N LEU A 244 -24.08 -8.08 -21.14
CA LEU A 244 -23.53 -8.57 -19.89
C LEU A 244 -24.51 -9.56 -19.23
N PRO A 245 -24.17 -10.85 -19.13
CA PRO A 245 -24.97 -11.81 -18.39
C PRO A 245 -24.81 -11.57 -16.88
N ILE A 246 -25.94 -11.42 -16.20
CA ILE A 246 -26.04 -11.12 -14.78
C ILE A 246 -26.98 -12.14 -14.13
N GLU A 247 -26.53 -12.69 -13.03
CA GLU A 247 -27.25 -13.62 -12.18
C GLU A 247 -27.62 -12.89 -10.89
N ILE A 248 -28.92 -12.82 -10.57
CA ILE A 248 -29.40 -12.21 -9.32
C ILE A 248 -29.72 -13.33 -8.35
N HIS A 249 -29.20 -13.22 -7.12
CA HIS A 249 -29.43 -14.18 -6.05
C HIS A 249 -29.76 -13.48 -4.75
N THR A 250 -30.74 -14.01 -4.02
CA THR A 250 -31.03 -13.60 -2.65
C THR A 250 -30.32 -14.55 -1.69
N LYS A 251 -29.32 -14.04 -0.98
CA LYS A 251 -28.59 -14.81 0.03
C LYS A 251 -29.43 -14.90 1.30
N GLU A 252 -29.70 -16.13 1.72
CA GLU A 252 -30.32 -16.39 3.03
C GLU A 252 -29.32 -16.08 4.17
N PRO A 253 -29.80 -15.55 5.31
CA PRO A 253 -28.96 -15.23 6.45
C PRO A 253 -28.22 -16.48 6.96
N THR A 254 -26.92 -16.34 7.20
CA THR A 254 -26.09 -17.42 7.76
C THR A 254 -26.48 -17.67 9.22
N PHE A 255 -26.24 -18.87 9.76
CA PHE A 255 -26.46 -19.23 11.19
C PHE A 255 -25.70 -18.35 12.22
N LEU A 256 -24.90 -17.37 11.77
CA LEU A 256 -24.16 -16.47 12.64
C LEU A 256 -25.08 -15.40 13.25
N PRO A 257 -24.98 -15.13 14.56
CA PRO A 257 -25.93 -14.28 15.31
C PRO A 257 -25.90 -12.78 14.94
N TRP A 258 -25.03 -12.36 14.02
CA TRP A 258 -24.93 -10.99 13.49
C TRP A 258 -25.37 -10.84 12.04
N ASP A 259 -25.76 -11.93 11.37
CA ASP A 259 -26.15 -11.96 9.96
C ASP A 259 -27.66 -12.22 9.88
N SER A 260 -28.46 -11.19 10.11
CA SER A 260 -29.91 -11.31 10.27
C SER A 260 -30.73 -10.88 9.05
N GLU A 261 -30.08 -10.45 7.98
CA GLU A 261 -30.76 -9.85 6.82
C GLU A 261 -30.57 -10.70 5.57
N THR A 262 -31.66 -10.88 4.82
CA THR A 262 -31.61 -11.41 3.45
C THR A 262 -31.03 -10.34 2.54
N VAL A 263 -29.85 -10.58 1.98
CA VAL A 263 -29.18 -9.63 1.09
C VAL A 263 -29.31 -10.13 -0.35
N GLN A 264 -29.87 -9.30 -1.22
CA GLN A 264 -29.90 -9.58 -2.65
C GLN A 264 -28.58 -9.13 -3.28
N GLU A 265 -27.91 -10.02 -4.00
CA GLU A 265 -26.64 -9.77 -4.67
C GLU A 265 -26.77 -10.10 -6.15
N ALA A 266 -26.22 -9.23 -6.99
CA ALA A 266 -26.07 -9.51 -8.42
C ALA A 266 -24.62 -9.88 -8.74
N LYS A 267 -24.44 -10.85 -9.64
CA LYS A 267 -23.15 -11.37 -10.04
C LYS A 267 -23.08 -11.49 -11.56
N VAL A 268 -21.93 -11.17 -12.15
CA VAL A 268 -21.70 -11.40 -13.58
C VAL A 268 -21.32 -12.87 -13.81
N THR A 269 -22.09 -13.58 -14.63
CA THR A 269 -21.95 -15.03 -14.87
C THR A 269 -20.80 -15.34 -15.82
N GLU A 270 -20.63 -14.53 -16.86
CA GLU A 270 -19.51 -14.63 -17.81
C GLU A 270 -18.88 -13.26 -18.01
N LYS A 271 -17.57 -13.18 -17.76
CA LYS A 271 -16.78 -12.00 -18.12
C LYS A 271 -16.25 -12.24 -19.53
N GLY A 272 -16.82 -11.53 -20.51
CA GLY A 272 -16.24 -11.47 -21.86
C GLY A 272 -14.83 -10.88 -21.86
N GLN A 273 -14.23 -10.76 -23.04
CA GLN A 273 -12.89 -10.15 -23.18
C GLN A 273 -12.85 -8.77 -22.54
N ARG A 274 -11.90 -8.58 -21.63
CA ARG A 274 -11.70 -7.28 -20.97
C ARG A 274 -11.15 -6.26 -21.96
N VAL A 275 -11.51 -5.00 -21.77
CA VAL A 275 -10.92 -3.88 -22.51
C VAL A 275 -9.53 -3.56 -21.94
N CYS A 276 -8.56 -3.27 -22.80
CA CYS A 276 -7.23 -2.88 -22.35
C CYS A 276 -7.26 -1.51 -21.66
N LEU A 277 -6.54 -1.39 -20.54
CA LEU A 277 -6.38 -0.14 -19.82
C LEU A 277 -5.16 0.64 -20.33
N THR A 278 -5.34 1.96 -20.41
CA THR A 278 -4.25 2.88 -20.72
C THR A 278 -3.28 3.03 -19.55
N PHE A 279 -2.03 3.41 -19.81
CA PHE A 279 -1.05 3.71 -18.75
C PHE A 279 -1.57 4.71 -17.71
N ARG A 280 -2.34 5.72 -18.13
CA ARG A 280 -2.94 6.69 -17.22
C ARG A 280 -3.99 6.06 -16.31
N GLN A 281 -4.87 5.22 -16.86
CA GLN A 281 -5.87 4.50 -16.07
C GLN A 281 -5.20 3.54 -15.09
N LEU A 282 -4.19 2.79 -15.54
CA LEU A 282 -3.41 1.90 -14.68
C LEU A 282 -2.76 2.67 -13.52
N GLY A 283 -2.11 3.80 -13.80
CA GLY A 283 -1.51 4.65 -12.76
C GLY A 283 -2.53 5.25 -11.78
N GLY A 284 -3.70 5.66 -12.26
CA GLY A 284 -4.80 6.12 -11.41
C GLY A 284 -5.29 5.01 -10.47
N TRP A 285 -5.50 3.81 -11.02
CA TRP A 285 -5.88 2.63 -10.25
C TRP A 285 -4.78 2.19 -9.28
N SER A 286 -3.50 2.39 -9.59
CA SER A 286 -2.42 2.10 -8.62
C SER A 286 -2.61 2.85 -7.31
N TRP A 287 -2.97 4.14 -7.36
CA TRP A 287 -3.24 4.93 -6.15
C TRP A 287 -4.48 4.45 -5.40
N ALA A 288 -5.56 4.15 -6.13
CA ALA A 288 -6.78 3.61 -5.52
C ALA A 288 -6.51 2.25 -4.84
N LEU A 289 -5.78 1.36 -5.50
CA LEU A 289 -5.40 0.06 -4.96
C LEU A 289 -4.47 0.18 -3.75
N MET A 290 -3.42 1.01 -3.83
CA MET A 290 -2.54 1.26 -2.68
C MET A 290 -3.31 1.81 -1.48
N GLY A 291 -4.24 2.73 -1.71
CA GLY A 291 -5.12 3.26 -0.68
C GLY A 291 -6.04 2.20 -0.07
N ALA A 292 -6.65 1.37 -0.91
CA ALA A 292 -7.49 0.25 -0.49
C ALA A 292 -6.70 -0.78 0.32
N GLU A 293 -5.48 -1.11 -0.10
CA GLU A 293 -4.59 -2.02 0.65
C GLU A 293 -4.21 -1.46 2.02
N TRP A 294 -3.93 -0.15 2.10
CA TRP A 294 -3.54 0.46 3.35
C TRP A 294 -4.70 0.60 4.34
N ALA A 295 -5.91 0.89 3.85
CA ALA A 295 -7.09 1.09 4.68
C ALA A 295 -7.81 -0.21 5.06
N GLY A 296 -7.95 -1.15 4.12
CA GLY A 296 -8.74 -2.38 4.29
C GLY A 296 -7.96 -3.68 4.08
N GLY A 297 -6.68 -3.61 3.74
CA GLY A 297 -5.86 -4.78 3.44
C GLY A 297 -6.02 -5.27 1.99
N ARG A 298 -5.32 -6.36 1.67
CA ARG A 298 -5.23 -6.88 0.29
C ARG A 298 -6.57 -7.35 -0.27
N GLU A 299 -7.46 -7.86 0.58
CA GLU A 299 -8.79 -8.30 0.16
C GLU A 299 -9.63 -7.13 -0.36
N THR A 300 -9.62 -6.00 0.34
CA THR A 300 -10.32 -4.79 -0.11
C THR A 300 -9.78 -4.27 -1.44
N ALA A 301 -8.46 -4.28 -1.63
CA ALA A 301 -7.87 -3.88 -2.90
C ALA A 301 -8.22 -4.84 -4.04
N MET A 302 -8.22 -6.15 -3.78
CA MET A 302 -8.61 -7.16 -4.77
C MET A 302 -10.08 -7.02 -5.17
N LEU A 303 -10.97 -6.76 -4.20
CA LEU A 303 -12.39 -6.51 -4.48
C LEU A 303 -12.60 -5.20 -5.26
N THR A 304 -11.91 -4.12 -4.86
CA THR A 304 -11.99 -2.80 -5.51
C THR A 304 -11.47 -2.85 -6.94
N GLY A 305 -10.33 -3.50 -7.18
CA GLY A 305 -9.77 -3.64 -8.52
C GLY A 305 -10.56 -4.62 -9.38
N GLY A 306 -11.01 -5.74 -8.80
CA GLY A 306 -11.76 -6.77 -9.50
C GLY A 306 -13.15 -6.32 -9.95
N SER A 307 -13.82 -5.47 -9.17
CA SER A 307 -15.11 -4.86 -9.54
C SER A 307 -14.97 -3.76 -10.59
N ALA A 308 -13.84 -3.05 -10.59
CA ALA A 308 -13.53 -1.99 -11.54
C ALA A 308 -12.93 -2.49 -12.87
N GLY A 309 -12.68 -3.80 -13.00
CA GLY A 309 -12.10 -4.39 -14.20
C GLY A 309 -10.59 -4.14 -14.35
N VAL A 310 -9.87 -3.91 -13.24
CA VAL A 310 -8.41 -3.78 -13.25
C VAL A 310 -7.77 -5.15 -13.57
N PRO A 311 -6.75 -5.22 -14.44
CA PRO A 311 -6.07 -6.46 -14.76
C PRO A 311 -5.48 -7.15 -13.53
N ALA A 312 -5.59 -8.48 -13.46
CA ALA A 312 -5.09 -9.25 -12.32
C ALA A 312 -3.58 -9.11 -12.12
N TRP A 313 -2.81 -9.06 -13.22
CA TRP A 313 -1.37 -8.85 -13.19
C TRP A 313 -0.99 -7.49 -12.57
N TRP A 314 -1.76 -6.45 -12.85
CA TRP A 314 -1.52 -5.11 -12.30
C TRP A 314 -1.84 -5.07 -10.81
N MET A 315 -2.97 -5.66 -10.40
CA MET A 315 -3.32 -5.80 -8.98
C MET A 315 -2.23 -6.56 -8.21
N ALA A 316 -1.76 -7.68 -8.75
CA ALA A 316 -0.67 -8.45 -8.16
C ALA A 316 0.63 -7.64 -8.07
N PHE A 317 0.97 -6.89 -9.12
CA PHE A 317 2.16 -6.04 -9.15
C PHE A 317 2.13 -4.95 -8.08
N ILE A 318 1.01 -4.25 -7.92
CA ILE A 318 0.84 -3.22 -6.88
C ILE A 318 0.93 -3.85 -5.49
N SER A 319 0.26 -4.97 -5.26
CA SER A 319 0.26 -5.67 -3.98
C SER A 319 1.64 -6.15 -3.57
N LEU A 320 2.39 -6.71 -4.52
CA LEU A 320 3.76 -7.15 -4.30
C LEU A 320 4.68 -5.96 -4.01
N SER A 321 4.53 -4.86 -4.75
CA SER A 321 5.33 -3.64 -4.55
C SER A 321 5.09 -3.01 -3.18
N MET A 322 3.83 -2.93 -2.74
CA MET A 322 3.47 -2.48 -1.40
C MET A 322 4.03 -3.39 -0.32
N SER A 323 4.05 -4.70 -0.55
CA SER A 323 4.64 -5.67 0.37
C SER A 323 6.15 -5.48 0.52
N ILE A 324 6.87 -5.23 -0.57
CA ILE A 324 8.31 -4.89 -0.53
C ILE A 324 8.52 -3.61 0.26
N PHE A 325 7.71 -2.58 0.00
CA PHE A 325 7.81 -1.31 0.73
C PHE A 325 7.53 -1.50 2.23
N PHE A 326 6.52 -2.26 2.60
CA PHE A 326 6.19 -2.53 3.99
C PHE A 326 7.29 -3.33 4.70
N LEU A 327 7.84 -4.37 4.06
CA LEU A 327 8.91 -5.19 4.64
C LEU A 327 10.23 -4.43 4.75
N CYS A 328 10.61 -3.66 3.74
CA CYS A 328 11.91 -3.00 3.70
C CYS A 328 11.91 -1.63 4.38
N VAL A 329 10.78 -0.91 4.42
CA VAL A 329 10.72 0.46 4.95
C VAL A 329 9.86 0.53 6.21
N GLN A 330 8.58 0.17 6.13
CA GLN A 330 7.66 0.35 7.26
C GLN A 330 8.04 -0.53 8.45
N TYR A 331 8.40 -1.79 8.22
CA TYR A 331 8.70 -2.72 9.30
C TYR A 331 9.95 -2.31 10.11
N PRO A 332 11.13 -2.01 9.50
CA PRO A 332 12.28 -1.52 10.26
C PRO A 332 12.01 -0.18 10.95
N LEU A 333 11.24 0.70 10.30
CA LEU A 333 10.88 2.00 10.87
C LEU A 333 10.01 1.81 12.11
N MET A 334 8.95 1.01 12.02
CA MET A 334 8.08 0.67 13.14
C MET A 334 8.86 -0.06 14.25
N TYR A 335 9.63 -1.08 13.91
CA TYR A 335 10.46 -1.80 14.90
C TYR A 335 11.31 -0.84 15.71
N ARG A 336 11.99 0.10 15.05
CA ARG A 336 12.83 1.11 15.70
C ARG A 336 12.05 2.16 16.48
N PHE A 337 10.84 2.53 16.06
CA PHE A 337 9.99 3.45 16.82
C PHE A 337 9.45 2.79 18.10
N TYR A 338 9.03 1.53 18.03
CA TYR A 338 8.38 0.84 19.15
C TYR A 338 9.34 0.19 20.14
N HIS A 339 10.53 -0.25 19.71
CA HIS A 339 11.52 -0.88 20.60
C HIS A 339 12.56 0.10 21.14
N LYS A 340 12.45 1.39 20.77
CA LYS A 340 13.35 2.43 21.28
C LYS A 340 13.34 2.53 22.81
N ASP A 341 12.19 2.30 23.42
CA ASP A 341 12.01 2.48 24.86
C ASP A 341 12.46 1.27 25.67
N ILE A 342 12.38 0.05 25.10
CA ILE A 342 12.75 -1.20 25.79
C ILE A 342 14.27 -1.38 25.83
N ASP A 343 14.95 -1.09 24.72
CA ASP A 343 16.42 -1.19 24.65
C ASP A 343 17.15 -0.14 25.50
N ASP A 344 16.43 0.89 25.95
CA ASP A 344 16.92 1.97 26.81
C ASP A 344 16.46 1.85 28.27
N ILE A 345 15.82 0.76 28.69
CA ILE A 345 15.52 0.50 30.12
C ILE A 345 16.84 0.14 30.83
N LEU A 346 17.14 0.86 31.91
CA LEU A 346 18.32 0.60 32.74
C LEU A 346 18.09 -0.66 33.59
N SER A 347 19.10 -1.51 33.71
CA SER A 347 19.10 -2.60 34.70
C SER A 347 19.19 -2.05 36.13
N GLU A 348 18.88 -2.88 37.14
CA GLU A 348 18.96 -2.47 38.55
C GLU A 348 20.39 -2.04 38.95
N GLU A 349 21.41 -2.78 38.50
CA GLU A 349 22.83 -2.45 38.70
C GLU A 349 23.21 -1.12 38.02
N GLU A 350 22.67 -0.85 36.83
CA GLU A 350 22.90 0.41 36.09
C GLU A 350 22.22 1.61 36.79
N ILE A 351 21.05 1.41 37.40
CA ILE A 351 20.35 2.45 38.17
C ILE A 351 21.14 2.80 39.43
N GLU A 352 21.57 1.80 40.19
CA GLU A 352 22.37 1.98 41.41
C GLU A 352 23.64 2.77 41.11
N ARG A 353 24.35 2.41 40.04
CA ARG A 353 25.57 3.10 39.60
C ARG A 353 25.32 4.57 39.20
N VAL A 354 24.21 4.86 38.50
CA VAL A 354 23.85 6.25 38.16
C VAL A 354 23.53 7.06 39.41
N VAL A 355 22.83 6.47 40.38
CA VAL A 355 22.49 7.13 41.65
C VAL A 355 23.75 7.39 42.47
N GLU A 356 24.62 6.40 42.62
CA GLU A 356 25.91 6.51 43.30
C GLU A 356 26.78 7.60 42.66
N GLY A 357 26.91 7.60 41.33
CA GLY A 357 27.65 8.61 40.58
C GLY A 357 27.06 10.02 40.73
N ALA A 358 25.74 10.15 40.87
CA ALA A 358 25.10 11.44 41.14
C ALA A 358 25.36 11.92 42.58
N LEU A 359 25.31 11.02 43.56
CA LEU A 359 25.59 11.30 44.97
C LEU A 359 27.06 11.70 45.18
N LYS A 360 28.03 10.96 44.60
CA LYS A 360 29.46 11.31 44.63
C LYS A 360 29.73 12.69 44.01
N ARG A 361 29.03 13.05 42.93
CA ARG A 361 29.13 14.40 42.33
C ARG A 361 28.57 15.48 43.25
N CYS A 362 27.46 15.21 43.92
CA CYS A 362 26.88 16.13 44.91
C CYS A 362 27.79 16.29 46.13
N GLU A 363 28.37 15.22 46.66
CA GLU A 363 29.37 15.21 47.73
C GLU A 363 30.56 16.11 47.37
N LYS A 364 31.14 15.94 46.18
CA LYS A 364 32.25 16.77 45.70
C LYS A 364 31.88 18.24 45.53
N GLN A 365 30.64 18.52 45.10
CA GLN A 365 30.17 19.88 44.84
C GLN A 365 29.74 20.62 46.13
N LEU A 366 29.24 19.89 47.12
CA LEU A 366 28.73 20.43 48.39
C LEU A 366 29.70 20.25 49.56
N HIS A 367 30.83 19.56 49.34
CA HIS A 367 31.83 19.21 50.37
C HIS A 367 31.20 18.48 51.58
N LEU A 368 30.37 17.48 51.30
CA LEU A 368 29.70 16.64 52.30
C LEU A 368 30.22 15.22 52.18
N GLU A 369 30.54 14.58 53.30
CA GLU A 369 30.96 13.17 53.34
C GLU A 369 29.73 12.29 53.57
N ILE A 370 29.44 11.38 52.64
CA ILE A 370 28.32 10.44 52.73
C ILE A 370 28.86 9.11 53.26
N ASP A 371 28.22 8.57 54.30
CA ASP A 371 28.53 7.24 54.81
C ASP A 371 27.86 6.17 53.94
N TRP A 372 28.68 5.30 53.35
CA TRP A 372 28.26 4.26 52.42
C TRP A 372 28.12 2.88 53.10
N ASP A 373 28.53 2.74 54.37
CA ASP A 373 28.61 1.46 55.10
C ASP A 373 27.38 1.16 55.98
N GLY A 374 26.18 1.51 55.51
CA GLY A 374 24.90 1.39 56.24
C GLY A 374 24.23 0.02 56.22
#